data_AF-A0A1C6AXC2-F1
#
_entry.id   AF-A0A1C6AXC2-F1
#
_cell.length_a   1.000
_cell.length_b   1.000
_cell.length_c   1.000
_cell.angle_alpha   90.00
_cell.angle_beta   90.00
_cell.angle_gamma   90.00
#
_symmetry.space_group_name_H-M   'P 1'
#
loop_
_entity.id
_entity.type
_entity.pdbx_description
1 polymer ?
#
loop_
_entity_poly.entity_id
_entity_poly.type
_entity_poly.pdbx_seq_one_letter_code
_entity_poly.pdbx_strand_id
1 'polypeptide(L)'
;MGNIKEYITKKKVLILIFLVVIIAGVSIVSVSITKAEERKSITLIEDLILEGDYDKAIESIDEVINEYSYKIDKRIYEYRDVLALYQYINSCDNNSDIKKVIEKLKKDYSLLLSKDIFKMLNESISQKEKSVDESLKREEEINKEKEKEVVEEIDYEKDINKSGNEEEFSKGIGSTLAAQNSSQIITVVSNGGSYGELVMWEKDGGGNWIEVDRIAARLGQNGMKYASEVYEMDKCTPTGIYTVTEAFGINGNPGSGVPYRELDGSEYWVDDVDSEYYNTMQFGEPNGRWSSAEKLTDFSGYYNYALIIDYNRWPVIAGKSSAIFLHCDMGIYTYGCVAIPQNNLVNLLTWLNPSNNPVIILDFTYEDIYANY
;
A
#
# COMPACT_ATOMS: atom_id res chain seq x y z
N MET A 1 61.60 -44.73 10.86
CA MET A 1 60.13 -44.50 10.93
C MET A 1 59.71 -43.03 11.07
N GLY A 2 60.58 -42.12 11.55
CA GLY A 2 60.23 -40.69 11.73
C GLY A 2 60.03 -39.86 10.45
N ASN A 3 60.86 -40.07 9.42
CA ASN A 3 60.83 -39.25 8.19
C ASN A 3 59.58 -39.43 7.31
N ILE A 4 58.92 -40.59 7.37
CA ILE A 4 57.72 -40.86 6.52
C ILE A 4 56.49 -40.16 7.09
N LYS A 5 56.33 -40.11 8.42
CA LYS A 5 55.22 -39.39 9.07
C LYS A 5 55.33 -37.88 8.84
N GLU A 6 56.53 -37.30 8.94
CA GLU A 6 56.74 -35.87 8.70
C GLU A 6 56.48 -35.49 7.24
N TYR A 7 56.90 -36.34 6.29
CA TYR A 7 56.63 -36.15 4.86
C TYR A 7 55.12 -36.20 4.54
N ILE A 8 54.39 -37.16 5.12
CA ILE A 8 52.93 -37.27 4.94
C ILE A 8 52.20 -36.06 5.55
N THR A 9 52.64 -35.57 6.71
CA THR A 9 52.05 -34.38 7.35
C THR A 9 52.31 -33.12 6.51
N LYS A 10 53.54 -32.90 6.02
CA LYS A 10 53.85 -31.77 5.12
C LYS A 10 53.05 -31.83 3.81
N LYS A 11 52.88 -33.03 3.23
CA LYS A 11 52.07 -33.22 2.01
C LYS A 11 50.58 -32.94 2.25
N LYS A 12 50.03 -33.35 3.40
CA LYS A 12 48.64 -33.03 3.79
C LYS A 12 48.42 -31.53 4.01
N VAL A 13 49.37 -30.85 4.67
CA VAL A 13 49.32 -29.39 4.86
C VAL A 13 49.40 -28.65 3.52
N LEU A 14 50.28 -29.08 2.62
CA LEU A 14 50.41 -28.46 1.29
C LEU A 14 49.13 -28.63 0.44
N ILE A 15 48.50 -29.82 0.48
CA ILE A 15 47.21 -30.09 -0.19
C ILE A 15 46.09 -29.22 0.40
N LEU A 16 46.06 -29.04 1.73
CA LEU A 16 45.06 -28.20 2.40
C LEU A 16 45.21 -26.72 2.02
N ILE A 17 46.45 -26.20 1.97
CA ILE A 17 46.72 -24.83 1.51
C ILE A 17 46.31 -24.66 0.05
N PHE A 18 46.60 -25.64 -0.81
CA PHE A 18 46.21 -25.59 -2.23
C PHE A 18 44.68 -25.59 -2.40
N LEU A 19 43.95 -26.40 -1.62
CA LEU A 19 42.49 -26.40 -1.60
C LEU A 19 41.91 -25.06 -1.13
N VAL A 20 42.46 -24.45 -0.07
CA VAL A 20 42.01 -23.14 0.41
C VAL A 20 42.27 -22.04 -0.61
N VAL A 21 43.41 -22.05 -1.30
CA VAL A 21 43.73 -21.09 -2.37
C VAL A 21 42.82 -21.28 -3.58
N ILE A 22 42.47 -22.52 -3.95
CA ILE A 22 41.50 -22.80 -5.02
C ILE A 22 40.10 -22.32 -4.62
N ILE A 23 39.64 -22.60 -3.39
CA ILE A 23 38.32 -22.16 -2.91
C ILE A 23 38.24 -20.63 -2.86
N ALA A 24 39.29 -19.96 -2.36
CA ALA A 24 39.36 -18.49 -2.35
C ALA A 24 39.41 -17.91 -3.76
N GLY A 25 40.18 -18.53 -4.67
CA GLY A 25 40.28 -18.12 -6.07
C GLY A 25 38.95 -18.28 -6.82
N VAL A 26 38.27 -19.41 -6.66
CA VAL A 26 36.92 -19.65 -7.24
C VAL A 26 35.92 -18.65 -6.69
N SER A 27 35.94 -18.37 -5.37
CA SER A 27 35.03 -17.39 -4.77
C SER A 27 35.26 -15.95 -5.27
N ILE A 28 36.52 -15.55 -5.44
CA ILE A 28 36.87 -14.21 -5.96
C ILE A 28 36.48 -14.08 -7.44
N VAL A 29 36.71 -15.13 -8.24
CA VAL A 29 36.32 -15.16 -9.65
C VAL A 29 34.79 -15.12 -9.78
N SER A 30 34.04 -15.91 -9.01
CA SER A 30 32.58 -15.90 -9.01
C SER A 30 32.01 -14.52 -8.66
N VAL A 31 32.53 -13.85 -7.62
CA VAL A 31 32.10 -12.48 -7.24
C VAL A 31 32.45 -11.43 -8.30
N SER A 32 33.58 -11.59 -8.98
CA SER A 32 34.01 -10.65 -10.04
C SER A 32 33.16 -10.81 -11.30
N ILE A 33 32.72 -12.03 -11.60
CA ILE A 33 31.78 -12.35 -12.69
C ILE A 33 30.41 -11.72 -12.38
N THR A 34 29.87 -11.89 -11.16
CA THR A 34 28.57 -11.33 -10.76
C THR A 34 28.54 -9.80 -10.85
N LYS A 35 29.62 -9.11 -10.45
CA LYS A 35 29.73 -7.65 -10.58
C LYS A 35 29.86 -7.15 -12.02
N ALA A 36 30.43 -7.96 -12.90
CA ALA A 36 30.53 -7.62 -14.33
C ALA A 36 29.18 -7.78 -15.03
N GLU A 37 28.41 -8.79 -14.64
CA GLU A 37 27.03 -9.03 -15.10
C GLU A 37 26.10 -7.92 -14.60
N GLU A 38 26.14 -7.60 -13.30
CA GLU A 38 25.41 -6.46 -12.71
C GLU A 38 25.67 -5.16 -13.48
N ARG A 39 26.94 -4.83 -13.75
CA ARG A 39 27.28 -3.61 -14.52
C ARG A 39 26.69 -3.60 -15.92
N LYS A 40 26.64 -4.74 -16.60
CA LYS A 40 26.03 -4.83 -17.94
C LYS A 40 24.53 -4.59 -17.86
N SER A 41 23.86 -5.17 -16.86
CA SER A 41 22.42 -4.96 -16.67
C SER A 41 22.11 -3.51 -16.31
N ILE A 42 22.94 -2.87 -15.47
CA ILE A 42 22.81 -1.42 -15.18
C ILE A 42 22.99 -0.61 -16.46
N THR A 43 24.02 -0.87 -17.27
CA THR A 43 24.22 -0.15 -18.54
C THR A 43 23.03 -0.33 -19.48
N LEU A 44 22.46 -1.53 -19.58
CA LEU A 44 21.25 -1.77 -20.38
C LEU A 44 20.06 -0.94 -19.89
N ILE A 45 19.84 -0.88 -18.57
CA ILE A 45 18.80 -0.04 -17.97
C ILE A 45 19.04 1.42 -18.31
N GLU A 46 20.28 1.90 -18.19
CA GLU A 46 20.62 3.29 -18.49
C GLU A 46 20.41 3.64 -19.98
N ASP A 47 20.73 2.72 -20.89
CA ASP A 47 20.48 2.86 -22.32
C ASP A 47 18.97 2.92 -22.63
N LEU A 48 18.17 2.05 -22.01
CA LEU A 48 16.71 2.06 -22.17
C LEU A 48 16.07 3.38 -21.68
N ILE A 49 16.56 3.92 -20.55
CA ILE A 49 16.10 5.22 -20.04
C ILE A 49 16.48 6.35 -21.01
N LEU A 50 17.71 6.34 -21.55
CA LEU A 50 18.16 7.32 -22.54
C LEU A 50 17.37 7.24 -23.85
N GLU A 51 16.96 6.05 -24.27
CA GLU A 51 16.13 5.80 -25.46
C GLU A 51 14.65 6.16 -25.23
N GLY A 52 14.24 6.37 -23.98
CA GLY A 52 12.86 6.65 -23.60
C GLY A 52 11.96 5.42 -23.50
N ASP A 53 12.53 4.21 -23.51
CA ASP A 53 11.82 2.95 -23.35
C ASP A 53 11.67 2.61 -21.85
N TYR A 54 10.88 3.43 -21.15
CA TYR A 54 10.77 3.39 -19.70
C TYR A 54 10.10 2.12 -19.16
N ASP A 55 9.20 1.52 -19.93
CA ASP A 55 8.51 0.28 -19.54
C ASP A 55 9.52 -0.89 -19.49
N LYS A 56 10.32 -1.06 -20.54
CA LYS A 56 11.39 -2.07 -20.54
C LYS A 56 12.49 -1.78 -19.54
N ALA A 57 12.77 -0.49 -19.28
CA ALA A 57 13.72 -0.12 -18.24
C ALA A 57 13.23 -0.59 -16.86
N ILE A 58 11.94 -0.45 -16.54
CA ILE A 58 11.34 -0.97 -15.30
C ILE A 58 11.39 -2.50 -15.25
N GLU A 59 10.99 -3.18 -16.33
CA GLU A 59 11.07 -4.66 -16.42
C GLU A 59 12.50 -5.14 -16.14
N SER A 60 13.49 -4.52 -16.78
CA SER A 60 14.92 -4.84 -16.59
C SER A 60 15.39 -4.55 -15.16
N ILE A 61 14.89 -3.49 -14.53
CA ILE A 61 15.19 -3.18 -13.12
C ILE A 61 14.61 -4.28 -12.21
N ASP A 62 13.37 -4.70 -12.43
CA ASP A 62 12.69 -5.72 -11.62
C ASP A 62 13.38 -7.08 -11.75
N GLU A 63 13.85 -7.45 -12.95
CA GLU A 63 14.70 -8.62 -13.17
C GLU A 63 16.01 -8.54 -12.36
N VAL A 64 16.71 -7.41 -12.41
CA VAL A 64 17.95 -7.18 -11.66
C VAL A 64 17.71 -7.25 -10.15
N ILE A 65 16.63 -6.65 -9.65
CA ILE A 65 16.26 -6.70 -8.23
C ILE A 65 16.04 -8.13 -7.76
N ASN A 66 15.34 -8.93 -8.56
CA ASN A 66 15.06 -10.33 -8.26
C ASN A 66 16.31 -11.21 -8.30
N GLU A 67 17.23 -10.97 -9.24
CA GLU A 67 18.42 -11.79 -9.45
C GLU A 67 19.53 -11.52 -8.42
N TYR A 68 19.74 -10.26 -7.99
CA TYR A 68 20.93 -9.86 -7.23
C TYR A 68 20.66 -9.35 -5.78
N SER A 69 19.47 -9.65 -5.24
CA SER A 69 18.80 -9.18 -4.00
C SER A 69 19.60 -8.69 -2.75
N TYR A 70 20.91 -8.91 -2.63
CA TYR A 70 21.71 -8.48 -1.46
C TYR A 70 22.81 -7.44 -1.71
N LYS A 71 23.11 -7.04 -2.97
CA LYS A 71 24.23 -6.11 -3.27
C LYS A 71 24.04 -5.21 -4.50
N ILE A 72 22.81 -4.81 -4.82
CA ILE A 72 22.53 -3.97 -6.01
C ILE A 72 22.89 -2.50 -5.74
N ASP A 73 23.42 -1.82 -6.76
CA ASP A 73 23.62 -0.37 -6.73
C ASP A 73 22.32 0.37 -6.35
N LYS A 74 22.37 1.15 -5.26
CA LYS A 74 21.21 1.86 -4.70
C LYS A 74 20.49 2.73 -5.75
N ARG A 75 21.22 3.23 -6.75
CA ARG A 75 20.66 4.07 -7.83
C ARG A 75 19.58 3.35 -8.64
N ILE A 76 19.59 2.02 -8.68
CA ILE A 76 18.59 1.23 -9.41
C ILE A 76 17.19 1.36 -8.79
N TYR A 77 17.11 1.41 -7.45
CA TYR A 77 15.84 1.69 -6.77
C TYR A 77 15.36 3.11 -7.06
N GLU A 78 16.27 4.09 -7.07
CA GLU A 78 15.92 5.48 -7.38
C GLU A 78 15.47 5.65 -8.84
N TYR A 79 16.08 4.91 -9.78
CA TYR A 79 15.64 4.89 -11.19
C TYR A 79 14.23 4.31 -11.28
N ARG A 80 13.98 3.18 -10.61
CA ARG A 80 12.67 2.54 -10.56
C ARG A 80 11.59 3.49 -10.07
N ASP A 81 11.84 4.19 -8.97
CA ASP A 81 10.89 5.12 -8.37
C ASP A 81 10.53 6.25 -9.33
N VAL A 82 11.53 6.86 -9.98
CA VAL A 82 11.31 7.96 -10.94
C VAL A 82 10.50 7.48 -12.14
N LEU A 83 10.85 6.32 -12.71
CA LEU A 83 10.15 5.76 -13.87
C LEU A 83 8.71 5.38 -13.53
N ALA A 84 8.46 4.77 -12.36
CA ALA A 84 7.12 4.39 -11.92
C ALA A 84 6.23 5.63 -11.66
N LEU A 85 6.78 6.68 -11.03
CA LEU A 85 6.07 7.95 -10.86
C LEU A 85 5.78 8.62 -12.21
N TYR A 86 6.70 8.53 -13.18
CA TYR A 86 6.49 9.02 -14.53
C TYR A 86 5.39 8.24 -15.28
N GLN A 87 5.33 6.92 -15.16
CA GLN A 87 4.23 6.11 -15.69
C GLN A 87 2.89 6.54 -15.07
N TYR A 88 2.84 6.72 -13.75
CA TYR A 88 1.65 7.19 -13.05
C TYR A 88 1.17 8.56 -13.57
N ILE A 89 2.08 9.52 -13.76
CA ILE A 89 1.78 10.84 -14.34
C ILE A 89 1.11 10.72 -15.72
N ASN A 90 1.47 9.70 -16.50
CA ASN A 90 0.94 9.49 -17.85
C ASN A 90 -0.35 8.67 -17.88
N SER A 91 -0.61 7.84 -16.85
CA SER A 91 -1.84 7.04 -16.74
C SER A 91 -2.97 7.74 -15.96
N CYS A 92 -2.65 8.78 -15.18
CA CYS A 92 -3.62 9.52 -14.38
C CYS A 92 -4.39 10.52 -15.25
N ASP A 93 -5.72 10.58 -15.08
CA ASP A 93 -6.61 11.51 -15.79
C ASP A 93 -6.88 12.81 -15.00
N ASN A 94 -6.65 12.82 -13.69
CA ASN A 94 -6.95 13.96 -12.83
C ASN A 94 -5.77 14.97 -12.81
N ASN A 95 -5.99 16.16 -13.38
CA ASN A 95 -5.00 17.23 -13.46
C ASN A 95 -4.43 17.67 -12.09
N SER A 96 -5.25 17.70 -11.03
CA SER A 96 -4.80 18.07 -9.68
C SER A 96 -3.85 17.03 -9.09
N ASP A 97 -4.15 15.75 -9.27
CA ASP A 97 -3.31 14.66 -8.76
C ASP A 97 -2.01 14.52 -9.56
N ILE A 98 -2.09 14.67 -10.89
CA ILE A 98 -0.89 14.75 -11.74
C ILE A 98 0.03 15.87 -11.23
N LYS A 99 -0.51 17.05 -10.91
CA LYS A 99 0.28 18.18 -10.40
C LYS A 99 0.97 17.85 -9.09
N LYS A 100 0.26 17.28 -8.11
CA LYS A 100 0.85 16.87 -6.81
C LYS A 100 1.98 15.85 -7.00
N VAL A 101 1.80 14.88 -7.90
CA VAL A 101 2.84 13.86 -8.17
C VAL A 101 4.05 14.49 -8.87
N ILE A 102 3.86 15.40 -9.81
CA ILE A 102 4.95 16.16 -10.44
C ILE A 102 5.73 16.98 -9.41
N GLU A 103 5.03 17.69 -8.51
CA GLU A 103 5.65 18.46 -7.43
C GLU A 103 6.48 17.57 -6.50
N LYS A 104 5.93 16.42 -6.09
CA LYS A 104 6.63 15.42 -5.27
C LYS A 104 7.86 14.86 -5.99
N LEU A 105 7.72 14.46 -7.25
CA LEU A 105 8.80 13.90 -8.06
C LEU A 105 9.95 14.91 -8.19
N LYS A 106 9.64 16.19 -8.48
CA LYS A 106 10.65 17.24 -8.58
C LYS A 106 11.30 17.56 -7.24
N LYS A 107 10.55 17.50 -6.15
CA LYS A 107 11.07 17.74 -4.79
C LYS A 107 12.03 16.62 -4.37
N ASP A 108 11.57 15.38 -4.44
CA ASP A 108 12.26 14.22 -3.86
C ASP A 108 13.42 13.75 -4.74
N TYR A 109 13.33 13.94 -6.07
CA TYR A 109 14.31 13.43 -7.04
C TYR A 109 14.98 14.54 -7.88
N SER A 110 14.94 15.81 -7.46
CA SER A 110 15.55 16.96 -8.16
C SER A 110 16.97 16.70 -8.67
N LEU A 111 17.85 16.16 -7.82
CA LEU A 111 19.24 15.87 -8.17
C LEU A 111 19.32 14.78 -9.25
N LEU A 112 18.47 13.77 -9.18
CA LEU A 112 18.45 12.66 -10.13
C LEU A 112 17.92 13.09 -11.50
N LEU A 113 16.84 13.88 -11.52
CA LEU A 113 16.24 14.46 -12.72
C LEU A 113 17.16 15.46 -13.44
N SER A 114 18.16 15.99 -12.74
CA SER A 114 19.16 16.89 -13.32
C SER A 114 20.28 16.16 -14.07
N LYS A 115 20.38 14.83 -13.95
CA LYS A 115 21.39 14.02 -14.65
C LYS A 115 20.99 13.81 -16.11
N ASP A 116 21.99 13.71 -16.99
CA ASP A 116 21.80 13.56 -18.44
C ASP A 116 20.88 12.37 -18.81
N ILE A 117 20.99 11.26 -18.08
CA ILE A 117 20.15 10.07 -18.24
C ILE A 117 18.65 10.35 -18.12
N PHE A 118 18.21 11.26 -17.26
CA PHE A 118 16.80 11.61 -17.06
C PHE A 118 16.37 12.88 -17.80
N LYS A 119 17.24 13.46 -18.63
CA LYS A 119 16.96 14.74 -19.27
C LYS A 119 15.70 14.70 -20.13
N MET A 120 15.56 13.68 -20.97
CA MET A 120 14.37 13.52 -21.83
C MET A 120 13.10 13.33 -21.01
N LEU A 121 13.15 12.47 -19.99
CA LEU A 121 12.03 12.25 -19.06
C LEU A 121 11.62 13.55 -18.35
N ASN A 122 12.58 14.33 -17.85
CA ASN A 122 12.33 15.58 -17.15
C ASN A 122 11.75 16.67 -18.09
N GLU A 123 12.16 16.67 -19.37
CA GLU A 123 11.56 17.51 -20.41
C GLU A 123 10.09 17.12 -20.65
N SER A 124 9.78 15.83 -20.76
CA SER A 124 8.40 15.33 -20.88
C SER A 124 7.54 15.68 -19.66
N ILE A 125 8.06 15.53 -18.45
CA ILE A 125 7.38 15.94 -17.21
C ILE A 125 7.08 17.43 -17.22
N SER A 126 8.05 18.25 -17.60
CA SER A 126 7.89 19.70 -17.66
C SER A 126 6.86 20.14 -18.72
N GLN A 127 6.70 19.39 -19.81
CA GLN A 127 5.65 19.62 -20.79
C GLN A 127 4.27 19.24 -20.26
N LYS A 128 4.16 18.07 -19.61
CA LYS A 128 2.92 17.61 -18.98
C LYS A 128 2.46 18.58 -17.89
N GLU A 129 3.37 19.04 -17.03
CA GLU A 129 3.09 20.03 -15.98
C GLU A 129 2.49 21.32 -16.56
N LYS A 130 3.08 21.88 -17.63
CA LYS A 130 2.54 23.07 -18.29
C LYS A 130 1.14 22.85 -18.82
N SER A 131 0.89 21.70 -19.46
CA SER A 131 -0.44 21.35 -19.96
C SER A 131 -1.46 21.25 -18.82
N VAL A 132 -1.07 20.66 -17.69
CA VAL A 132 -1.91 20.51 -16.49
C VAL A 132 -2.21 21.87 -15.86
N ASP A 133 -1.19 22.73 -15.70
CA ASP A 133 -1.35 24.08 -15.17
C ASP A 133 -2.29 24.94 -16.03
N GLU A 134 -2.23 24.79 -17.36
CA GLU A 134 -3.15 25.47 -18.27
C GLU A 134 -4.59 24.95 -18.14
N SER A 135 -4.79 23.64 -18.00
CA SER A 135 -6.13 23.06 -17.80
C SER A 135 -6.73 23.50 -16.48
N LEU A 136 -5.97 23.45 -15.38
CA LEU A 136 -6.45 23.88 -14.06
C LEU A 136 -6.83 25.37 -14.04
N LYS A 137 -6.05 26.23 -14.70
CA LYS A 137 -6.40 27.65 -14.85
C LYS A 137 -7.71 27.86 -15.61
N ARG A 138 -7.94 27.10 -16.69
CA ARG A 138 -9.21 27.18 -17.44
C ARG A 138 -10.39 26.71 -16.61
N GLU A 139 -10.23 25.64 -15.82
CA GLU A 139 -11.26 25.17 -14.90
C GLU A 139 -11.63 26.25 -13.86
N GLU A 140 -10.63 26.93 -13.28
CA GLU A 140 -10.85 28.07 -12.38
C GLU A 140 -11.56 29.25 -13.05
N GLU A 141 -11.22 29.58 -14.30
CA GLU A 141 -11.86 30.66 -15.06
C GLU A 141 -13.33 30.32 -15.39
N ILE A 142 -13.60 29.08 -15.84
CA ILE A 142 -14.97 28.60 -16.10
C ILE A 142 -15.82 28.62 -14.84
N ASN A 143 -15.26 28.20 -13.70
CA ASN A 143 -15.98 28.23 -12.43
C ASN A 143 -16.32 29.67 -12.00
N LYS A 144 -15.41 30.63 -12.20
CA LYS A 144 -15.66 32.05 -11.94
C LYS A 144 -16.69 32.68 -12.89
N GLU A 145 -16.78 32.22 -14.13
CA GLU A 145 -17.81 32.67 -15.08
C GLU A 145 -19.19 32.09 -14.74
N LYS A 146 -19.26 30.82 -14.37
CA LYS A 146 -20.50 30.20 -13.86
C LYS A 146 -21.01 30.86 -12.58
N GLU A 147 -20.11 31.20 -11.66
CA GLU A 147 -20.47 31.98 -10.47
C GLU A 147 -21.03 33.37 -10.81
N LYS A 148 -20.59 34.00 -11.91
CA LYS A 148 -21.14 35.29 -12.36
C LYS A 148 -22.49 35.16 -13.07
N GLU A 149 -22.69 34.16 -13.91
CA GLU A 149 -24.00 33.88 -14.56
C GLU A 149 -25.07 33.52 -13.52
N VAL A 150 -24.72 32.72 -12.50
CA VAL A 150 -25.61 32.40 -11.38
C VAL A 150 -25.99 33.64 -10.58
N VAL A 151 -25.07 34.61 -10.40
CA VAL A 151 -25.37 35.87 -9.71
C VAL A 151 -26.28 36.80 -10.53
N GLU A 152 -26.21 36.76 -11.87
CA GLU A 152 -27.11 37.54 -12.74
C GLU A 152 -28.52 36.94 -12.86
N GLU A 153 -28.69 35.62 -12.78
CA GLU A 153 -30.01 34.96 -12.70
C GLU A 153 -30.74 35.21 -11.36
N ILE A 154 -30.00 35.30 -10.25
CA ILE A 154 -30.55 35.50 -8.89
C ILE A 154 -31.17 36.90 -8.70
N ASP A 155 -30.79 37.91 -9.49
CA ASP A 155 -31.36 39.26 -9.37
C ASP A 155 -32.74 39.42 -10.05
N TYR A 156 -33.18 38.46 -10.87
CA TYR A 156 -34.53 38.45 -11.46
C TYR A 156 -35.60 37.75 -10.61
N GLU A 157 -35.22 36.91 -9.64
CA GLU A 157 -36.19 36.13 -8.82
C GLU A 157 -36.44 36.70 -7.40
N LYS A 158 -35.77 37.79 -7.02
CA LYS A 158 -35.87 38.37 -5.66
C LYS A 158 -37.20 39.02 -5.26
N ASP A 159 -38.18 39.13 -6.15
CA ASP A 159 -39.49 39.74 -5.84
C ASP A 159 -40.59 38.75 -5.47
N ILE A 160 -40.35 37.43 -5.52
CA ILE A 160 -41.40 36.43 -5.20
C ILE A 160 -40.82 35.37 -4.26
N ASN A 161 -41.32 35.38 -3.02
CA ASN A 161 -41.15 34.34 -1.97
C ASN A 161 -39.99 34.51 -0.98
N LYS A 162 -40.25 35.35 0.03
CA LYS A 162 -39.86 35.06 1.41
C LYS A 162 -40.58 33.79 1.90
N SER A 163 -39.90 32.65 1.92
CA SER A 163 -39.85 31.74 3.09
C SER A 163 -39.11 30.44 2.76
N GLY A 164 -38.02 30.17 3.49
CA GLY A 164 -37.67 28.81 3.90
C GLY A 164 -36.55 28.10 3.13
N ASN A 165 -35.30 28.43 3.51
CA ASN A 165 -34.10 27.59 3.58
C ASN A 165 -33.88 26.47 2.54
N GLU A 166 -32.97 26.73 1.61
CA GLU A 166 -32.13 25.68 1.01
C GLU A 166 -30.80 25.64 1.76
N GLU A 167 -30.61 24.60 2.57
CA GLU A 167 -29.31 24.24 3.12
C GLU A 167 -28.45 23.65 2.00
N GLU A 168 -27.31 24.28 1.76
CA GLU A 168 -26.19 23.72 1.02
C GLU A 168 -25.74 22.45 1.76
N PHE A 169 -26.14 21.26 1.26
CA PHE A 169 -25.75 19.98 1.86
C PHE A 169 -24.21 19.86 1.85
N SER A 170 -23.58 20.09 3.00
CA SER A 170 -22.17 19.75 3.19
C SER A 170 -22.04 18.24 3.02
N LYS A 171 -21.36 17.78 1.96
CA LYS A 171 -20.97 16.38 1.82
C LYS A 171 -20.07 16.00 3.00
N GLY A 172 -20.44 14.95 3.72
CA GLY A 172 -19.74 14.48 4.91
C GLY A 172 -20.08 13.03 5.17
N ILE A 173 -19.57 12.42 6.25
CA ILE A 173 -19.74 10.98 6.48
C ILE A 173 -21.21 10.53 6.45
N GLY A 174 -22.13 11.40 6.90
CA GLY A 174 -23.56 11.14 6.90
C GLY A 174 -24.25 11.10 5.53
N SER A 175 -23.59 11.56 4.46
CA SER A 175 -24.11 11.45 3.09
C SER A 175 -23.72 10.15 2.39
N THR A 176 -22.86 9.33 3.00
CA THR A 176 -22.39 8.08 2.38
C THR A 176 -23.44 6.96 2.39
N LEU A 177 -23.34 6.02 1.46
CA LEU A 177 -24.15 4.79 1.36
C LEU A 177 -23.99 3.94 2.62
N ALA A 178 -22.78 3.87 3.16
CA ALA A 178 -22.51 3.24 4.44
C ALA A 178 -23.38 3.84 5.56
N ALA A 179 -23.50 5.17 5.61
CA ALA A 179 -24.27 5.88 6.64
C ALA A 179 -25.80 5.67 6.56
N GLN A 180 -26.31 5.10 5.45
CA GLN A 180 -27.73 4.74 5.32
C GLN A 180 -28.09 3.52 6.18
N ASN A 181 -27.15 2.58 6.33
CA ASN A 181 -27.39 1.29 6.99
C ASN A 181 -26.49 1.05 8.22
N SER A 182 -25.62 2.00 8.53
CA SER A 182 -24.69 1.94 9.66
C SER A 182 -24.87 3.13 10.60
N SER A 183 -24.56 2.90 11.87
CA SER A 183 -24.37 3.95 12.89
C SER A 183 -22.94 3.99 13.42
N GLN A 184 -22.03 3.18 12.85
CA GLN A 184 -20.60 3.16 13.18
C GLN A 184 -19.77 2.96 11.91
N ILE A 185 -18.96 3.94 11.55
CA ILE A 185 -18.10 3.87 10.37
C ILE A 185 -16.66 4.12 10.78
N ILE A 186 -15.75 3.28 10.31
CA ILE A 186 -14.31 3.53 10.34
C ILE A 186 -13.93 4.02 8.95
N THR A 187 -13.28 5.17 8.83
CA THR A 187 -12.71 5.62 7.56
C THR A 187 -11.20 5.53 7.63
N VAL A 188 -10.54 5.07 6.57
CA VAL A 188 -9.09 5.13 6.43
C VAL A 188 -8.77 5.78 5.10
N VAL A 189 -7.98 6.85 5.14
CA VAL A 189 -7.51 7.57 3.96
C VAL A 189 -6.00 7.55 3.82
N SER A 190 -5.51 7.71 2.60
CA SER A 190 -4.08 7.77 2.32
C SER A 190 -3.50 9.16 2.63
N ASN A 191 -2.35 9.18 3.30
CA ASN A 191 -1.49 10.37 3.46
C ASN A 191 -0.27 10.30 2.53
N GLY A 192 -0.27 9.36 1.57
CA GLY A 192 0.82 9.13 0.62
C GLY A 192 1.79 8.02 1.05
N GLY A 193 2.23 7.24 0.06
CA GLY A 193 3.05 6.05 0.30
C GLY A 193 2.34 5.07 1.25
N SER A 194 3.05 4.59 2.26
CA SER A 194 2.52 3.64 3.27
C SER A 194 1.94 4.33 4.52
N TYR A 195 1.64 5.63 4.46
CA TYR A 195 1.04 6.38 5.56
C TYR A 195 -0.43 6.66 5.28
N GLY A 196 -1.24 6.62 6.32
CA GLY A 196 -2.66 6.96 6.26
C GLY A 196 -3.16 7.57 7.55
N GLU A 197 -4.46 7.77 7.62
CA GLU A 197 -5.20 8.23 8.79
C GLU A 197 -6.47 7.41 8.93
N LEU A 198 -6.75 6.93 10.13
CA LEU A 198 -7.98 6.25 10.50
C LEU A 198 -8.83 7.18 11.36
N VAL A 199 -10.12 7.27 11.07
CA VAL A 199 -11.11 7.99 11.89
C VAL A 199 -12.27 7.08 12.23
N MET A 200 -12.69 7.13 13.49
CA MET A 200 -13.87 6.44 14.01
C MET A 200 -15.05 7.42 14.03
N TRP A 201 -16.15 7.06 13.40
CA TRP A 201 -17.39 7.84 13.32
C TRP A 201 -18.54 7.10 13.97
N GLU A 202 -19.33 7.79 14.77
CA GLU A 202 -20.53 7.25 15.40
C GLU A 202 -21.73 8.15 15.14
N LYS A 203 -22.91 7.56 14.98
CA LYS A 203 -24.16 8.30 14.87
C LYS A 203 -24.80 8.43 16.25
N ASP A 204 -25.00 9.66 16.70
CA ASP A 204 -25.62 9.94 17.99
C ASP A 204 -27.14 9.65 17.98
N GLY A 205 -27.78 9.72 19.15
CA GLY A 205 -29.22 9.51 19.28
C GLY A 205 -30.11 10.58 18.60
N GLY A 206 -29.52 11.71 18.19
CA GLY A 206 -30.17 12.74 17.38
C GLY A 206 -30.02 12.53 15.87
N GLY A 207 -29.25 11.52 15.46
CA GLY A 207 -28.98 11.21 14.06
C GLY A 207 -27.78 11.95 13.46
N ASN A 208 -27.01 12.70 14.27
CA ASN A 208 -25.82 13.39 13.81
C ASN A 208 -24.60 12.47 13.87
N TRP A 209 -23.69 12.63 12.93
CA TRP A 209 -22.42 11.91 12.95
C TRP A 209 -21.37 12.69 13.74
N ILE A 210 -20.67 11.98 14.62
CA ILE A 210 -19.60 12.51 15.46
C ILE A 210 -18.29 11.78 15.18
N GLU A 211 -17.19 12.52 15.16
CA GLU A 211 -15.84 11.96 15.19
C GLU A 211 -15.50 11.54 16.62
N VAL A 212 -15.20 10.25 16.80
CA VAL A 212 -14.89 9.63 18.10
C VAL A 212 -13.40 9.68 18.38
N ASP A 213 -12.57 9.32 17.39
CA ASP A 213 -11.11 9.35 17.48
C ASP A 213 -10.49 9.45 16.07
N ARG A 214 -9.27 9.99 16.00
CA ARG A 214 -8.48 10.18 14.77
C ARG A 214 -7.04 9.78 15.02
N ILE A 215 -6.56 8.83 14.22
CA ILE A 215 -5.37 8.05 14.52
C ILE A 215 -4.50 7.98 13.27
N ALA A 216 -3.19 8.24 13.42
CA ALA A 216 -2.25 7.98 12.34
C ALA A 216 -2.19 6.47 12.05
N ALA A 217 -2.23 6.11 10.77
CA ALA A 217 -2.24 4.72 10.32
C ALA A 217 -1.05 4.40 9.40
N ARG A 218 -0.69 3.12 9.34
CA ARG A 218 0.20 2.54 8.34
C ARG A 218 -0.62 1.71 7.37
N LEU A 219 -0.23 1.76 6.11
CA LEU A 219 -0.86 1.08 4.99
C LEU A 219 0.13 0.11 4.33
N GLY A 220 -0.32 -0.56 3.27
CA GLY A 220 0.52 -1.36 2.40
C GLY A 220 1.79 -0.62 1.98
N GLN A 221 2.88 -1.37 1.80
CA GLN A 221 4.17 -0.84 1.35
C GLN A 221 4.03 0.09 0.13
N ASN A 222 3.15 -0.29 -0.79
CA ASN A 222 2.90 0.41 -2.05
C ASN A 222 1.69 1.37 -1.96
N GLY A 223 1.16 1.62 -0.77
CA GLY A 223 0.03 2.50 -0.51
C GLY A 223 -1.32 1.83 -0.75
N MET A 224 -2.29 2.60 -1.24
CA MET A 224 -3.62 2.10 -1.59
C MET A 224 -3.75 1.88 -3.10
N LYS A 225 -4.65 0.99 -3.49
CA LYS A 225 -5.00 0.75 -4.89
C LYS A 225 -6.46 0.32 -4.96
N TYR A 226 -7.11 0.54 -6.11
CA TYR A 226 -8.47 0.06 -6.31
C TYR A 226 -8.54 -1.44 -6.07
N ALA A 227 -9.54 -1.90 -5.30
CA ALA A 227 -9.72 -3.33 -4.99
C ALA A 227 -9.73 -4.24 -6.23
N SER A 228 -10.20 -3.74 -7.37
CA SER A 228 -10.19 -4.44 -8.66
C SER A 228 -8.79 -4.71 -9.21
N GLU A 229 -7.76 -4.05 -8.70
CA GLU A 229 -6.39 -4.09 -9.20
C GLU A 229 -5.38 -4.59 -8.17
N VAL A 230 -5.85 -4.97 -6.97
CA VAL A 230 -5.03 -5.58 -5.93
C VAL A 230 -5.00 -7.09 -6.13
N TYR A 231 -3.79 -7.64 -6.16
CA TYR A 231 -3.51 -9.07 -6.25
C TYR A 231 -2.57 -9.53 -5.15
N GLU A 232 -2.43 -10.85 -4.97
CA GLU A 232 -1.45 -11.41 -4.04
C GLU A 232 -0.06 -10.81 -4.26
N MET A 233 0.59 -10.46 -3.15
CA MET A 233 1.92 -9.82 -3.13
C MET A 233 2.02 -8.41 -3.75
N ASP A 234 0.91 -7.75 -4.12
CA ASP A 234 0.92 -6.35 -4.55
C ASP A 234 1.32 -5.38 -3.43
N LYS A 235 1.10 -5.78 -2.17
CA LYS A 235 1.38 -4.96 -0.97
C LYS A 235 0.68 -3.60 -0.97
N CYS A 236 -0.49 -3.54 -1.60
CA CYS A 236 -1.38 -2.39 -1.59
C CYS A 236 -2.58 -2.67 -0.68
N THR A 237 -3.03 -1.66 0.06
CA THR A 237 -4.30 -1.70 0.78
C THR A 237 -5.45 -1.49 -0.21
N PRO A 238 -6.41 -2.43 -0.32
CA PRO A 238 -7.49 -2.34 -1.30
C PRO A 238 -8.54 -1.30 -0.88
N THR A 239 -8.89 -0.36 -1.76
CA THR A 239 -10.00 0.58 -1.49
C THR A 239 -11.35 -0.14 -1.51
N GLY A 240 -12.35 0.37 -0.80
CA GLY A 240 -13.72 -0.16 -0.76
C GLY A 240 -14.41 0.02 0.58
N ILE A 241 -15.67 -0.44 0.66
CA ILE A 241 -16.42 -0.58 1.91
C ILE A 241 -16.45 -2.06 2.29
N TYR A 242 -16.02 -2.36 3.52
CA TYR A 242 -15.97 -3.71 4.05
C TYR A 242 -16.70 -3.80 5.38
N THR A 243 -17.32 -4.94 5.63
CA THR A 243 -17.77 -5.27 6.98
C THR A 243 -16.58 -5.65 7.85
N VAL A 244 -16.76 -5.51 9.16
CA VAL A 244 -15.78 -5.90 10.18
C VAL A 244 -16.47 -6.81 11.18
N THR A 245 -16.57 -8.09 10.84
CA THR A 245 -17.49 -9.02 11.52
C THR A 245 -16.86 -9.81 12.66
N GLU A 246 -15.54 -9.93 12.69
CA GLU A 246 -14.82 -10.70 13.71
C GLU A 246 -13.40 -10.16 13.91
N ALA A 247 -12.85 -10.44 15.09
CA ALA A 247 -11.53 -10.04 15.52
C ALA A 247 -10.76 -11.25 16.08
N PHE A 248 -9.44 -11.12 16.17
CA PHE A 248 -8.59 -12.14 16.77
C PHE A 248 -7.37 -11.51 17.45
N GLY A 249 -6.60 -12.31 18.18
CA GLY A 249 -5.27 -11.91 18.59
C GLY A 249 -4.59 -12.87 19.53
N ILE A 250 -3.28 -12.66 19.69
CA ILE A 250 -2.41 -13.43 20.58
C ILE A 250 -2.73 -13.11 22.05
N ASN A 251 -3.14 -11.88 22.33
CA ASN A 251 -3.57 -11.50 23.67
C ASN A 251 -5.06 -11.88 23.87
N GLY A 252 -5.46 -12.04 25.14
CA GLY A 252 -6.86 -12.31 25.46
C GLY A 252 -7.80 -11.17 25.06
N ASN A 253 -9.08 -11.50 24.90
CA ASN A 253 -10.11 -10.56 24.45
C ASN A 253 -10.11 -9.25 25.28
N PRO A 254 -9.90 -8.07 24.66
CA PRO A 254 -9.80 -6.80 25.37
C PRO A 254 -11.16 -6.22 25.79
N GLY A 255 -12.26 -6.91 25.52
CA GLY A 255 -13.63 -6.37 25.58
C GLY A 255 -14.19 -6.06 24.20
N SER A 256 -13.72 -6.75 23.16
CA SER A 256 -14.16 -6.61 21.77
C SER A 256 -15.67 -6.75 21.64
N GLY A 257 -16.32 -5.80 20.97
CA GLY A 257 -17.75 -5.86 20.73
C GLY A 257 -18.14 -6.80 19.58
N VAL A 258 -17.21 -7.11 18.67
CA VAL A 258 -17.36 -8.19 17.70
C VAL A 258 -16.80 -9.51 18.26
N PRO A 259 -17.24 -10.69 17.78
CA PRO A 259 -16.64 -11.97 18.13
C PRO A 259 -15.11 -11.94 18.08
N TYR A 260 -14.47 -12.48 19.12
CA TYR A 260 -13.02 -12.43 19.28
C TYR A 260 -12.43 -13.82 19.46
N ARG A 261 -11.46 -14.19 18.61
CA ARG A 261 -10.67 -15.42 18.74
C ARG A 261 -9.34 -15.12 19.42
N GLU A 262 -9.15 -15.64 20.64
CA GLU A 262 -7.82 -15.74 21.22
C GLU A 262 -7.05 -16.86 20.50
N LEU A 263 -5.87 -16.53 20.00
CA LEU A 263 -5.04 -17.45 19.22
C LEU A 263 -4.28 -18.39 20.15
N ASP A 264 -4.35 -19.70 19.86
CA ASP A 264 -3.66 -20.75 20.62
C ASP A 264 -2.55 -21.44 19.81
N GLY A 265 -2.34 -21.01 18.56
CA GLY A 265 -1.32 -21.55 17.66
C GLY A 265 -1.84 -22.63 16.73
N SER A 266 -3.14 -22.91 16.77
CA SER A 266 -3.82 -23.78 15.82
C SER A 266 -4.32 -23.05 14.57
N GLU A 267 -4.32 -21.72 14.58
CA GLU A 267 -4.93 -20.89 13.54
C GLU A 267 -3.96 -20.51 12.40
N TYR A 268 -4.43 -20.72 11.17
CA TYR A 268 -3.73 -20.36 9.95
C TYR A 268 -4.66 -19.54 9.06
N TRP A 269 -4.17 -18.47 8.43
CA TRP A 269 -4.90 -17.79 7.35
C TRP A 269 -4.34 -18.23 6.01
N VAL A 270 -5.15 -18.91 5.21
CA VAL A 270 -4.68 -19.52 3.95
C VAL A 270 -4.57 -18.45 2.86
N ASP A 271 -3.37 -18.25 2.35
CA ASP A 271 -3.03 -17.33 1.24
C ASP A 271 -2.72 -18.08 -0.07
N ASP A 272 -2.78 -19.42 -0.05
CA ASP A 272 -2.58 -20.28 -1.21
C ASP A 272 -3.74 -20.15 -2.22
N VAL A 273 -3.46 -19.52 -3.36
CA VAL A 273 -4.44 -19.27 -4.43
C VAL A 273 -5.02 -20.54 -5.06
N ASP A 274 -4.31 -21.67 -4.95
CA ASP A 274 -4.75 -22.97 -5.48
C ASP A 274 -5.55 -23.77 -4.44
N SER A 275 -5.65 -23.29 -3.20
CA SER A 275 -6.40 -23.96 -2.13
C SER A 275 -7.89 -23.65 -2.19
N GLU A 276 -8.73 -24.65 -1.92
CA GLU A 276 -10.17 -24.46 -1.70
C GLU A 276 -10.48 -23.60 -0.45
N TYR A 277 -9.49 -23.39 0.42
CA TYR A 277 -9.59 -22.60 1.64
C TYR A 277 -9.01 -21.19 1.50
N TYR A 278 -8.65 -20.76 0.29
CA TYR A 278 -8.05 -19.46 0.04
C TYR A 278 -8.83 -18.31 0.72
N ASN A 279 -8.08 -17.42 1.37
CA ASN A 279 -8.55 -16.28 2.15
C ASN A 279 -9.54 -16.63 3.29
N THR A 280 -9.27 -17.73 4.01
CA THR A 280 -10.02 -18.12 5.20
C THR A 280 -9.12 -18.54 6.35
N MET A 281 -9.63 -18.38 7.58
CA MET A 281 -8.99 -18.94 8.78
C MET A 281 -9.27 -20.45 8.85
N GLN A 282 -8.22 -21.25 8.90
CA GLN A 282 -8.25 -22.70 9.05
C GLN A 282 -7.54 -23.13 10.33
N PHE A 283 -7.91 -24.31 10.82
CA PHE A 283 -7.39 -24.85 12.08
C PHE A 283 -6.60 -26.14 11.85
N GLY A 284 -5.50 -26.28 12.59
CA GLY A 284 -4.62 -27.44 12.58
C GLY A 284 -3.67 -27.47 11.38
N GLU A 285 -2.82 -28.50 11.35
CA GLU A 285 -1.75 -28.63 10.36
C GLU A 285 -2.27 -28.68 8.90
N PRO A 286 -1.47 -28.25 7.91
CA PRO A 286 -1.89 -28.17 6.51
C PRO A 286 -2.43 -29.50 5.97
N ASN A 287 -1.73 -30.62 6.23
CA ASN A 287 -2.13 -31.96 5.78
C ASN A 287 -2.51 -32.05 4.28
N GLY A 288 -1.88 -31.23 3.43
CA GLY A 288 -2.15 -31.14 2.00
C GLY A 288 -3.31 -30.23 1.60
N ARG A 289 -3.95 -29.53 2.53
CA ARG A 289 -5.06 -28.58 2.25
C ARG A 289 -4.60 -27.27 1.61
N TRP A 290 -3.36 -26.85 1.88
CA TRP A 290 -2.72 -25.66 1.32
C TRP A 290 -1.20 -25.84 1.34
N SER A 291 -0.52 -25.09 0.48
CA SER A 291 0.94 -25.02 0.37
C SER A 291 1.52 -23.79 1.06
N SER A 292 0.72 -22.74 1.25
CA SER A 292 1.07 -21.52 1.98
C SER A 292 -0.10 -21.04 2.85
N ALA A 293 0.25 -20.49 4.01
CA ALA A 293 -0.67 -19.81 4.93
C ALA A 293 0.13 -19.00 5.96
N GLU A 294 -0.45 -17.91 6.45
CA GLU A 294 0.04 -17.23 7.65
C GLU A 294 -0.32 -18.05 8.88
N LYS A 295 0.66 -18.56 9.61
CA LYS A 295 0.43 -19.05 10.98
C LYS A 295 0.30 -17.84 11.91
N LEU A 296 -0.91 -17.53 12.34
CA LEU A 296 -1.22 -16.22 12.93
C LEU A 296 -0.41 -15.91 14.21
N THR A 297 -0.08 -16.92 15.00
CA THR A 297 0.76 -16.74 16.21
C THR A 297 2.22 -16.40 15.91
N ASP A 298 2.71 -16.62 14.69
CA ASP A 298 4.10 -16.32 14.32
C ASP A 298 4.32 -14.80 14.13
N PHE A 299 3.24 -14.02 14.05
CA PHE A 299 3.25 -12.56 13.88
C PHE A 299 3.08 -11.81 15.23
N SER A 300 3.82 -12.25 16.25
CA SER A 300 3.84 -11.60 17.57
C SER A 300 4.13 -10.10 17.46
N GLY A 301 3.42 -9.29 18.23
CA GLY A 301 3.43 -7.83 18.10
C GLY A 301 2.36 -7.34 17.14
N TYR A 302 2.44 -7.70 15.86
CA TYR A 302 1.47 -7.32 14.83
C TYR A 302 0.06 -7.79 15.19
N TYR A 303 -0.10 -9.09 15.46
CA TYR A 303 -1.38 -9.72 15.76
C TYR A 303 -1.62 -9.88 17.26
N ASN A 304 -1.03 -9.01 18.09
CA ASN A 304 -1.42 -8.89 19.50
C ASN A 304 -2.93 -8.66 19.62
N TYR A 305 -3.46 -7.80 18.74
CA TYR A 305 -4.88 -7.64 18.45
C TYR A 305 -5.03 -7.38 16.94
N ALA A 306 -6.08 -7.92 16.34
CA ALA A 306 -6.40 -7.70 14.94
C ALA A 306 -7.93 -7.71 14.74
N LEU A 307 -8.40 -6.89 13.82
CA LEU A 307 -9.77 -6.88 13.32
C LEU A 307 -9.75 -7.33 11.86
N ILE A 308 -10.64 -8.25 11.49
CA ILE A 308 -10.73 -8.72 10.12
C ILE A 308 -11.46 -7.69 9.27
N ILE A 309 -10.84 -7.28 8.17
CA ILE A 309 -11.49 -6.50 7.13
C ILE A 309 -12.01 -7.53 6.12
N ASP A 310 -13.33 -7.58 5.90
CA ASP A 310 -13.96 -8.62 5.07
C ASP A 310 -13.73 -8.44 3.55
N TYR A 311 -12.52 -8.03 3.17
CA TYR A 311 -12.05 -7.96 1.80
C TYR A 311 -11.87 -9.37 1.21
N ASN A 312 -12.43 -9.58 0.02
CA ASN A 312 -12.26 -10.81 -0.77
C ASN A 312 -12.68 -12.11 -0.04
N ARG A 313 -13.63 -12.06 0.89
CA ARG A 313 -14.07 -13.25 1.66
C ARG A 313 -15.32 -13.93 1.08
N TRP A 314 -16.26 -13.15 0.52
CA TRP A 314 -17.46 -13.71 -0.08
C TRP A 314 -18.06 -12.81 -1.19
N PRO A 315 -18.16 -13.30 -2.45
CA PRO A 315 -17.46 -14.48 -2.95
C PRO A 315 -15.95 -14.23 -2.91
N VAL A 316 -15.18 -15.25 -2.52
CA VAL A 316 -13.72 -15.20 -2.63
C VAL A 316 -13.30 -15.34 -4.09
N ILE A 317 -12.37 -14.49 -4.52
CA ILE A 317 -11.75 -14.51 -5.83
C ILE A 317 -10.26 -14.83 -5.62
N ALA A 318 -9.85 -16.02 -6.06
CA ALA A 318 -8.47 -16.47 -5.97
C ALA A 318 -7.50 -15.45 -6.61
N GLY A 319 -6.43 -15.12 -5.88
CA GLY A 319 -5.37 -14.22 -6.34
C GLY A 319 -5.61 -12.72 -6.12
N LYS A 320 -6.78 -12.28 -5.63
CA LYS A 320 -7.09 -10.85 -5.35
C LYS A 320 -6.44 -10.26 -4.09
N SER A 321 -5.44 -10.91 -3.51
CA SER A 321 -4.94 -10.66 -2.14
C SER A 321 -5.88 -11.20 -1.07
N SER A 322 -5.27 -11.59 0.04
CA SER A 322 -5.88 -12.22 1.20
C SER A 322 -5.30 -11.61 2.49
N ALA A 323 -5.81 -12.03 3.65
CA ALA A 323 -5.29 -11.65 4.96
C ALA A 323 -5.23 -10.12 5.20
N ILE A 324 -6.23 -9.39 4.73
CA ILE A 324 -6.32 -7.95 4.97
C ILE A 324 -6.96 -7.70 6.33
N PHE A 325 -6.16 -7.22 7.28
CA PHE A 325 -6.57 -6.95 8.65
C PHE A 325 -6.28 -5.50 9.05
N LEU A 326 -6.93 -5.06 10.12
CA LEU A 326 -6.51 -3.91 10.91
C LEU A 326 -5.79 -4.42 12.17
N HIS A 327 -4.48 -4.19 12.29
CA HIS A 327 -3.66 -4.79 13.35
C HIS A 327 -2.76 -3.78 14.07
N CYS A 328 -1.97 -4.23 15.05
CA CYS A 328 -1.07 -3.36 15.81
C CYS A 328 0.09 -2.85 14.94
N ASP A 329 0.35 -1.54 15.00
CA ASP A 329 1.48 -0.90 14.35
C ASP A 329 2.81 -1.23 15.06
N MET A 330 3.80 -1.62 14.26
CA MET A 330 5.17 -1.94 14.68
C MET A 330 6.19 -0.91 14.15
N GLY A 331 5.73 0.21 13.59
CA GLY A 331 6.56 1.30 13.07
C GLY A 331 7.08 1.09 11.65
N ILE A 332 6.53 0.11 10.91
CA ILE A 332 6.90 -0.19 9.52
C ILE A 332 5.64 -0.23 8.63
N TYR A 333 5.81 -0.36 7.31
CA TYR A 333 4.68 -0.57 6.39
C TYR A 333 4.08 -1.97 6.54
N THR A 334 2.87 -2.18 6.03
CA THR A 334 2.22 -3.50 5.97
C THR A 334 2.37 -4.12 4.56
N TYR A 335 1.86 -5.34 4.37
CA TYR A 335 1.70 -5.95 3.04
C TYR A 335 0.26 -5.86 2.49
N GLY A 336 -0.52 -4.89 2.97
CA GLY A 336 -1.89 -4.62 2.50
C GLY A 336 -2.84 -4.30 3.65
N CYS A 337 -2.54 -4.77 4.85
CA CYS A 337 -3.24 -4.44 6.08
C CYS A 337 -3.23 -2.93 6.40
N VAL A 338 -4.10 -2.53 7.31
CA VAL A 338 -4.01 -1.25 8.02
C VAL A 338 -3.39 -1.51 9.39
N ALA A 339 -2.49 -0.65 9.86
CA ALA A 339 -1.95 -0.77 11.22
C ALA A 339 -2.05 0.54 12.00
N ILE A 340 -2.44 0.45 13.27
CA ILE A 340 -2.57 1.58 14.21
C ILE A 340 -1.96 1.21 15.57
N PRO A 341 -1.62 2.19 16.44
CA PRO A 341 -1.06 1.88 17.74
C PRO A 341 -1.96 0.95 18.55
N GLN A 342 -1.36 -0.01 19.25
CA GLN A 342 -2.07 -1.09 19.96
C GLN A 342 -3.18 -0.58 20.89
N ASN A 343 -2.94 0.49 21.66
CA ASN A 343 -3.93 1.04 22.58
C ASN A 343 -5.16 1.60 21.84
N ASN A 344 -4.94 2.24 20.69
CA ASN A 344 -6.04 2.71 19.85
C ASN A 344 -6.82 1.54 19.24
N LEU A 345 -6.15 0.45 18.83
CA LEU A 345 -6.84 -0.75 18.36
C LEU A 345 -7.68 -1.40 19.45
N VAL A 346 -7.18 -1.48 20.69
CA VAL A 346 -7.97 -1.95 21.85
C VAL A 346 -9.22 -1.09 22.06
N ASN A 347 -9.08 0.24 22.00
CA ASN A 347 -10.22 1.16 22.12
C ASN A 347 -11.22 0.95 20.98
N LEU A 348 -10.75 0.81 19.74
CA LEU A 348 -11.59 0.56 18.57
C LEU A 348 -12.35 -0.75 18.70
N LEU A 349 -11.68 -1.86 19.08
CA LEU A 349 -12.33 -3.16 19.28
C LEU A 349 -13.42 -3.09 20.35
N THR A 350 -13.18 -2.36 21.43
CA THR A 350 -14.14 -2.18 22.53
C THR A 350 -15.32 -1.29 22.13
N TRP A 351 -15.08 -0.33 21.24
CA TRP A 351 -16.09 0.60 20.74
C TRP A 351 -17.07 -0.03 19.74
N LEU A 352 -16.63 -1.01 18.95
CA LEU A 352 -17.48 -1.68 17.97
C LEU A 352 -18.75 -2.25 18.62
N ASN A 353 -19.89 -2.05 17.98
CA ASN A 353 -21.17 -2.63 18.37
C ASN A 353 -21.83 -3.28 17.15
N PRO A 354 -21.93 -4.62 17.08
CA PRO A 354 -22.52 -5.30 15.93
C PRO A 354 -23.95 -4.85 15.60
N SER A 355 -24.72 -4.38 16.59
CA SER A 355 -26.08 -3.88 16.37
C SER A 355 -26.12 -2.54 15.60
N ASN A 356 -24.98 -1.84 15.52
CA ASN A 356 -24.82 -0.59 14.78
C ASN A 356 -24.28 -0.80 13.36
N ASN A 357 -24.17 -2.07 12.90
CA ASN A 357 -23.67 -2.46 11.57
C ASN A 357 -22.33 -1.79 11.22
N PRO A 358 -21.26 -2.02 12.00
CA PRO A 358 -19.99 -1.34 11.78
C PRO A 358 -19.38 -1.73 10.43
N VAL A 359 -18.87 -0.74 9.72
CA VAL A 359 -18.15 -0.91 8.45
C VAL A 359 -16.85 -0.12 8.45
N ILE A 360 -15.90 -0.54 7.63
CA ILE A 360 -14.67 0.19 7.34
C ILE A 360 -14.68 0.62 5.87
N ILE A 361 -14.42 1.90 5.62
CA ILE A 361 -14.24 2.49 4.30
C ILE A 361 -12.77 2.79 4.13
N LEU A 362 -12.15 2.21 3.10
CA LEU A 362 -10.77 2.45 2.70
C LEU A 362 -10.81 3.21 1.37
N ASP A 363 -10.30 4.44 1.31
CA ASP A 363 -10.20 5.16 0.03
C ASP A 363 -9.03 6.14 0.02
N PHE A 364 -8.73 6.75 -1.12
CA PHE A 364 -7.58 7.64 -1.25
C PHE A 364 -7.75 8.92 -0.43
N THR A 365 -8.93 9.54 -0.46
CA THR A 365 -9.24 10.81 0.22
C THR A 365 -10.63 10.80 0.86
N TYR A 366 -10.90 11.77 1.74
CA TYR A 366 -12.26 11.94 2.28
C TYR A 366 -13.25 12.41 1.21
N GLU A 367 -12.79 13.19 0.25
CA GLU A 367 -13.57 13.60 -0.91
C GLU A 367 -14.02 12.37 -1.72
N ASP A 368 -13.13 11.40 -1.93
CA ASP A 368 -13.47 10.12 -2.57
C ASP A 368 -14.48 9.34 -1.75
N ILE A 369 -14.29 9.27 -0.42
CA ILE A 369 -15.25 8.61 0.48
C ILE A 369 -16.64 9.23 0.34
N TYR A 370 -16.75 10.56 0.31
CA TYR A 370 -18.05 11.25 0.23
C TYR A 370 -18.66 11.26 -1.18
N ALA A 371 -17.88 10.93 -2.21
CA ALA A 371 -18.31 10.92 -3.60
C ALA A 371 -18.65 9.52 -4.12
N ASN A 372 -17.89 8.51 -3.71
CA ASN A 372 -17.95 7.15 -4.25
C ASN A 372 -18.88 6.23 -3.46
N TYR A 373 -19.07 6.55 -2.18
CA TYR A 373 -19.89 5.80 -1.26
C TYR A 373 -20.95 6.75 -0.74
#